data_AF-D8TXB7-F1
#
_entry.id   AF-D8TXB7-F1
#
_cell.length_a   1.000
_cell.length_b   1.000
_cell.length_c   1.000
_cell.angle_alpha   90.00
_cell.angle_beta   90.00
_cell.angle_gamma   90.00
#
_symmetry.space_group_name_H-M   'P 1'
#
loop_
_entity.id
_entity.type
_entity.pdbx_description
1 polymer ?
#
loop_
_entity_poly.entity_id
_entity_poly.type
_entity_poly.pdbx_seq_one_letter_code
_entity_poly.pdbx_strand_id
1 'polypeptide(L)'
;MANCETHNLPVLELEPHQIREALRCVLHTIIFNRALGYVIPTDVDSELFDITYVQCGEPGVEARVESRISDFCAQVEKKPAELHQLHLSFYETRRKQAWFGTQDERLYWETCALEEQLAIVVRRVNDRRDHIPPVLSPSAVTFPFDITFSGSSTRGSLQGGLQAVGKMLMKATPPPVLG
;
A
#
# COMPACT_ATOMS: atom_id res chain seq x y z
N MET A 1 13.72 -7.06 16.92
CA MET A 1 13.26 -5.99 16.02
C MET A 1 13.25 -6.57 14.62
N ALA A 2 12.26 -6.26 13.79
CA ALA A 2 12.38 -6.54 12.35
C ALA A 2 13.35 -5.51 11.76
N ASN A 3 14.32 -5.95 10.97
CA ASN A 3 15.18 -5.04 10.22
C ASN A 3 14.37 -4.56 9.01
N CYS A 4 13.60 -3.48 9.19
CA CYS A 4 12.82 -2.90 8.10
C CYS A 4 13.76 -2.21 7.11
N GLU A 5 13.85 -2.73 5.89
CA GLU A 5 14.60 -2.09 4.82
C GLU A 5 13.78 -0.98 4.16
N THR A 6 14.37 0.20 4.01
CA THR A 6 13.75 1.31 3.28
C THR A 6 14.43 1.50 1.94
N HIS A 7 13.66 1.49 0.86
CA HIS A 7 14.12 1.76 -0.49
C HIS A 7 13.52 3.08 -0.98
N ASN A 8 14.32 4.14 -1.00
CA ASN A 8 13.94 5.39 -1.66
C ASN A 8 14.20 5.23 -3.16
N LEU A 9 13.15 5.41 -3.95
CA LEU A 9 13.23 5.42 -5.39
C LEU A 9 13.60 6.87 -5.86
N PRO A 10 13.92 7.14 -7.14
CA PRO A 10 14.49 8.44 -7.58
C PRO A 10 13.43 9.59 -7.69
N VAL A 11 13.43 10.48 -8.69
CA VAL A 11 12.30 11.44 -8.88
C VAL A 11 11.79 11.41 -10.35
N LEU A 12 10.48 11.13 -10.53
CA LEU A 12 9.72 11.05 -11.79
C LEU A 12 9.12 12.43 -12.02
N GLU A 13 9.60 13.16 -13.01
CA GLU A 13 8.95 14.39 -13.43
C GLU A 13 7.75 13.99 -14.33
N LEU A 14 6.53 14.01 -13.78
CA LEU A 14 5.29 13.61 -14.46
C LEU A 14 4.33 14.79 -14.66
N GLU A 15 3.62 14.78 -15.78
CA GLU A 15 2.41 15.58 -15.95
C GLU A 15 1.23 14.98 -15.16
N PRO A 16 0.25 15.77 -14.69
CA PRO A 16 -0.84 15.29 -13.82
C PRO A 16 -1.65 14.10 -14.38
N HIS A 17 -1.80 14.01 -15.70
CA HIS A 17 -2.51 12.89 -16.36
C HIS A 17 -1.72 11.58 -16.34
N GLN A 18 -0.39 11.65 -16.27
CA GLN A 18 0.52 10.50 -16.27
C GLN A 18 0.60 9.79 -14.90
N ILE A 19 0.29 10.50 -13.81
CA ILE A 19 0.48 10.03 -12.42
C ILE A 19 -0.23 8.70 -12.16
N ARG A 20 -1.50 8.56 -12.60
CA ARG A 20 -2.28 7.34 -12.38
C ARG A 20 -1.60 6.13 -13.01
N GLU A 21 -1.19 6.27 -14.26
CA GLU A 21 -0.66 5.17 -15.06
C GLU A 21 0.76 4.80 -14.65
N ALA A 22 1.59 5.80 -14.28
CA ALA A 22 2.93 5.55 -13.75
C ALA A 22 2.85 4.77 -12.43
N LEU A 23 1.95 5.18 -11.52
CA LEU A 23 1.73 4.48 -10.26
C LEU A 23 1.21 3.06 -10.47
N ARG A 24 0.35 2.79 -11.46
CA ARG A 24 -0.05 1.41 -11.80
C ARG A 24 1.16 0.60 -12.22
N CYS A 25 1.92 1.08 -13.20
CA CYS A 25 3.11 0.41 -13.71
C CYS A 25 4.09 0.07 -12.57
N VAL A 26 4.38 1.03 -11.70
CA VAL A 26 5.30 0.80 -10.58
C VAL A 26 4.71 -0.12 -9.52
N LEU A 27 3.53 0.19 -8.97
CA LEU A 27 2.96 -0.55 -7.84
C LEU A 27 2.66 -2.00 -8.19
N HIS A 28 2.08 -2.27 -9.36
CA HIS A 28 1.87 -3.65 -9.82
C HIS A 28 3.21 -4.38 -10.01
N THR A 29 4.23 -3.74 -10.58
CA THR A 29 5.55 -4.38 -10.74
C THR A 29 6.21 -4.69 -9.39
N ILE A 30 6.17 -3.78 -8.40
CA ILE A 30 6.73 -4.08 -7.05
C ILE A 30 5.93 -5.22 -6.39
N ILE A 31 4.59 -5.15 -6.41
CA ILE A 31 3.73 -6.14 -5.76
C ILE A 31 3.90 -7.51 -6.41
N PHE A 32 4.01 -7.60 -7.74
CA PHE A 32 4.29 -8.84 -8.47
C PHE A 32 5.66 -9.43 -8.10
N ASN A 33 6.71 -8.60 -8.02
CA ASN A 33 8.05 -9.05 -7.58
C ASN A 33 8.14 -9.39 -6.07
N ARG A 34 7.06 -9.17 -5.32
CA ARG A 34 6.88 -9.53 -3.89
C ARG A 34 5.68 -10.46 -3.68
N ALA A 35 5.11 -10.98 -4.76
CA ALA A 35 4.07 -11.99 -4.73
C ALA A 35 4.61 -13.29 -4.13
N LEU A 36 3.73 -14.04 -3.49
CA LEU A 36 4.02 -15.30 -2.85
C LEU A 36 3.28 -16.43 -3.57
N GLY A 37 3.88 -17.62 -3.58
CA GLY A 37 3.25 -18.78 -4.20
C GLY A 37 2.94 -18.59 -5.69
N TYR A 38 1.80 -19.12 -6.13
CA TYR A 38 1.37 -19.10 -7.52
C TYR A 38 0.42 -17.94 -7.77
N VAL A 39 0.90 -16.96 -8.54
CA VAL A 39 0.07 -15.95 -9.22
C VAL A 39 -0.18 -16.37 -10.67
N ILE A 40 -1.26 -15.88 -11.27
CA ILE A 40 -1.47 -15.96 -12.72
C ILE A 40 -1.03 -14.59 -13.26
N PRO A 41 0.15 -14.46 -13.88
CA PRO A 41 0.63 -13.18 -14.37
C PRO A 41 -0.26 -12.69 -15.51
N THR A 42 -0.66 -11.42 -15.46
CA THR A 42 -1.32 -10.74 -16.57
C THR A 42 -0.40 -9.63 -17.06
N ASP A 43 0.04 -9.74 -18.31
CA ASP A 43 0.77 -8.67 -18.99
C ASP A 43 -0.21 -7.53 -19.33
N VAL A 44 0.19 -6.30 -19.03
CA VAL A 44 -0.59 -5.09 -19.31
C VAL A 44 0.30 -4.07 -20.01
N ASP A 45 -0.05 -3.75 -21.25
CA ASP A 45 0.57 -2.65 -21.99
C ASP A 45 0.07 -1.33 -21.42
N SER A 46 0.98 -0.40 -21.14
CA SER A 46 0.63 0.88 -20.55
C SER A 46 -0.04 1.81 -21.57
N GLU A 47 -1.09 2.52 -21.13
CA GLU A 47 -1.83 3.45 -21.99
C GLU A 47 -1.03 4.72 -22.36
N LEU A 48 -0.02 5.09 -21.56
CA LEU A 48 0.71 6.36 -21.68
C LEU A 48 2.23 6.21 -21.86
N PHE A 49 2.76 4.99 -21.77
CA PHE A 49 4.19 4.72 -21.80
C PHE A 49 4.51 3.51 -22.69
N ASP A 50 5.65 3.52 -23.36
CA ASP A 50 6.14 2.38 -24.17
C ASP A 50 6.75 1.29 -23.27
N ILE A 51 5.93 0.74 -22.36
CA ILE A 51 6.26 -0.35 -21.43
C ILE A 51 5.07 -1.29 -21.26
N THR A 52 5.38 -2.59 -21.13
CA THR A 52 4.47 -3.61 -20.61
C THR A 52 4.86 -3.89 -19.16
N TYR A 53 3.89 -3.93 -18.24
CA TYR A 53 4.08 -4.32 -16.85
C TYR A 53 3.22 -5.52 -16.49
N VAL A 54 3.47 -6.14 -15.34
CA VAL A 54 2.82 -7.40 -14.93
C VAL A 54 1.95 -7.18 -13.70
N GLN A 55 0.70 -7.64 -13.77
CA GLN A 55 -0.22 -7.72 -12.64
C GLN A 55 -0.28 -9.14 -12.06
N CYS A 56 -0.71 -9.27 -10.80
CA CYS A 56 -0.82 -10.56 -10.10
C CYS A 56 -2.04 -11.41 -10.52
N GLY A 57 -2.98 -10.85 -11.30
CA GLY A 57 -4.22 -11.51 -11.70
C GLY A 57 -5.17 -11.79 -10.54
N GLU A 58 -5.08 -11.03 -9.45
CA GLU A 58 -5.91 -11.20 -8.26
C GLU A 58 -6.76 -9.93 -8.01
N PRO A 59 -8.10 -10.02 -8.15
CA PRO A 59 -8.99 -8.85 -8.08
C PRO A 59 -8.91 -8.05 -6.77
N GLY A 60 -8.64 -8.68 -5.63
CA GLY A 60 -8.49 -8.01 -4.34
C GLY A 60 -7.24 -7.13 -4.25
N VAL A 61 -6.11 -7.61 -4.75
CA VAL A 61 -4.86 -6.83 -4.91
C VAL A 61 -5.10 -5.68 -5.88
N GLU A 62 -5.66 -5.94 -7.06
CA GLU A 62 -5.92 -4.94 -8.10
C GLU A 62 -6.85 -3.82 -7.62
N ALA A 63 -8.00 -4.16 -7.02
CA ALA A 63 -8.93 -3.19 -6.47
C ALA A 63 -8.31 -2.35 -5.34
N ARG A 64 -7.43 -2.94 -4.52
CA ARG A 64 -6.73 -2.22 -3.44
C ARG A 64 -5.66 -1.27 -3.96
N VAL A 65 -4.95 -1.63 -5.03
CA VAL A 65 -3.99 -0.75 -5.71
C VAL A 65 -4.74 0.42 -6.36
N GLU A 66 -5.74 0.17 -7.20
CA GLU A 66 -6.46 1.25 -7.91
C GLU A 66 -7.18 2.20 -6.92
N SER A 67 -7.74 1.68 -5.82
CA SER A 67 -8.31 2.52 -4.75
C SER A 67 -7.28 3.49 -4.19
N ARG A 68 -6.05 3.04 -3.95
CA ARG A 68 -4.98 3.88 -3.36
C ARG A 68 -4.36 4.83 -4.37
N ILE A 69 -4.27 4.45 -5.64
CA ILE A 69 -3.89 5.38 -6.71
C ILE A 69 -4.95 6.50 -6.83
N SER A 70 -6.24 6.15 -6.77
CA SER A 70 -7.33 7.15 -6.79
C SER A 70 -7.26 8.10 -5.58
N ASP A 71 -7.02 7.57 -4.38
CA ASP A 71 -6.79 8.38 -3.17
C ASP A 71 -5.61 9.35 -3.34
N PHE A 72 -4.53 8.94 -4.02
CA PHE A 72 -3.35 9.77 -4.27
C PHE A 72 -3.60 10.86 -5.32
N CYS A 73 -4.17 10.52 -6.49
CA CYS A 73 -4.54 11.51 -7.51
C CYS A 73 -5.43 12.61 -6.92
N ALA A 74 -6.42 12.23 -6.11
CA ALA A 74 -7.30 13.17 -5.42
C ALA A 74 -6.62 14.01 -4.31
N GLN A 75 -5.39 13.69 -3.89
CA GLN A 75 -4.56 14.53 -3.03
C GLN A 75 -3.73 15.52 -3.86
N VAL A 76 -3.13 15.05 -4.96
CA VAL A 76 -2.39 15.89 -5.92
C VAL A 76 -3.29 16.98 -6.50
N GLU A 77 -4.50 16.63 -6.98
CA GLU A 77 -5.48 17.58 -7.53
C GLU A 77 -5.87 18.69 -6.53
N LYS A 78 -5.98 18.36 -5.24
CA LYS A 78 -6.31 19.35 -4.19
C LYS A 78 -5.15 20.29 -3.89
N LYS A 79 -3.91 19.88 -4.17
CA LYS A 79 -2.68 20.57 -3.78
C LYS A 79 -1.56 20.39 -4.81
N PRO A 80 -1.71 20.92 -6.04
CA PRO A 80 -0.79 20.65 -7.14
C PRO A 80 0.61 21.27 -6.97
N ALA A 81 0.80 22.16 -5.99
CA ALA A 81 2.08 22.80 -5.67
C ALA A 81 2.80 22.21 -4.44
N GLU A 82 2.22 21.20 -3.77
CA GLU A 82 2.92 20.44 -2.74
C GLU A 82 3.62 19.22 -3.36
N LEU A 83 4.75 18.82 -2.77
CA LEU A 83 5.39 17.54 -3.09
C LEU A 83 4.65 16.43 -2.35
N HIS A 84 4.17 15.42 -3.09
CA HIS A 84 3.43 14.29 -2.55
C HIS A 84 4.31 13.05 -2.55
N GLN A 85 4.35 12.34 -1.43
CA GLN A 85 5.09 11.08 -1.29
C GLN A 85 4.12 9.92 -1.11
N LEU A 86 4.38 8.82 -1.82
CA LEU A 86 3.66 7.55 -1.65
C LEU A 86 4.63 6.50 -1.09
N HIS A 87 4.17 5.71 -0.12
CA HIS A 87 4.95 4.61 0.43
C HIS A 87 4.17 3.31 0.27
N LEU A 88 4.79 2.30 -0.34
CA LEU A 88 4.31 0.92 -0.36
C LEU A 88 5.13 0.11 0.65
N SER A 89 4.47 -0.50 1.63
CA SER A 89 5.12 -1.24 2.71
C SER A 89 4.58 -2.66 2.84
N PHE A 90 5.46 -3.65 3.03
CA PHE A 90 5.11 -5.04 3.27
C PHE A 90 5.30 -5.40 4.77
N TYR A 91 4.38 -6.18 5.33
CA TYR A 91 4.36 -6.52 6.76
C TYR A 91 3.87 -7.92 7.09
N GLU A 92 4.35 -8.47 8.20
CA GLU A 92 3.72 -9.62 8.88
C GLU A 92 2.64 -9.15 9.84
N THR A 93 1.52 -9.87 9.93
CA THR A 93 0.62 -9.75 11.08
C THR A 93 1.02 -10.79 12.13
N ARG A 94 1.69 -10.37 13.19
CA ARG A 94 2.08 -11.25 14.29
C ARG A 94 1.10 -11.11 15.46
N ARG A 95 0.54 -12.22 15.95
CA ARG A 95 -0.11 -12.25 17.25
C ARG A 95 0.90 -12.26 18.38
N LYS A 96 0.80 -11.29 19.28
CA LYS A 96 1.38 -11.37 20.63
C LYS A 96 0.28 -11.75 21.63
N GLN A 97 0.61 -12.68 22.50
CA GLN A 97 -0.18 -12.92 23.70
C GLN A 97 0.15 -11.81 24.70
N ALA A 98 -0.86 -11.01 25.05
CA ALA A 98 -0.78 -10.04 26.12
C ALA A 98 -1.42 -10.61 27.40
N TRP A 99 -1.10 -10.01 28.54
CA TRP A 99 -1.65 -10.39 29.85
C TRP A 99 -3.19 -10.30 29.93
N PHE A 100 -3.84 -9.57 29.01
CA PHE A 100 -5.28 -9.61 28.78
C PHE A 100 -5.60 -9.70 27.27
N GLY A 101 -5.47 -10.90 26.71
CA GLY A 101 -5.93 -11.23 25.35
C GLY A 101 -4.83 -11.25 24.28
N THR A 102 -5.21 -11.41 23.01
CA THR A 102 -4.30 -11.36 21.86
C THR A 102 -4.34 -9.99 21.20
N GLN A 103 -3.17 -9.39 21.01
CA GLN A 103 -3.00 -8.18 20.21
C GLN A 103 -2.31 -8.53 18.89
N ASP A 104 -2.89 -8.08 17.78
CA ASP A 104 -2.29 -8.20 16.47
C ASP A 104 -1.30 -7.02 16.26
N GLU A 105 -0.03 -7.33 16.01
CA GLU A 105 1.06 -6.38 15.78
C GLU A 105 1.51 -6.49 14.31
N ARG A 106 1.62 -5.36 13.60
CA ARG A 106 2.17 -5.32 12.25
C ARG A 106 3.69 -5.15 12.32
N LEU A 107 4.42 -6.11 11.76
CA LEU A 107 5.88 -6.08 11.65
C LEU A 107 6.27 -5.79 10.20
N TYR A 108 6.50 -4.52 9.89
CA TYR A 108 6.99 -4.08 8.58
C TYR A 108 8.44 -4.52 8.38
N TRP A 109 8.76 -5.12 7.24
CA TRP A 109 10.12 -5.55 6.88
C TRP A 109 10.68 -4.84 5.64
N GLU A 110 9.83 -4.23 4.80
CA GLU A 110 10.26 -3.47 3.63
C GLU A 110 9.30 -2.32 3.37
N THR A 111 9.84 -1.14 3.06
CA THR A 111 9.08 0.04 2.59
C THR A 111 9.77 0.65 1.38
N CYS A 112 9.08 0.67 0.25
CA CYS A 112 9.47 1.46 -0.92
C CYS A 112 8.84 2.85 -0.80
N ALA A 113 9.69 3.88 -0.63
CA ALA A 113 9.28 5.27 -0.79
C ALA A 113 9.33 5.61 -2.28
N LEU A 114 8.16 5.82 -2.86
CA LEU A 114 7.94 6.30 -4.20
C LEU A 114 8.06 7.83 -4.20
N GLU A 115 9.28 8.30 -3.96
CA GLU A 115 9.82 9.33 -4.84
C GLU A 115 10.13 8.56 -6.11
N GLU A 116 9.36 8.77 -7.15
CA GLU A 116 9.22 7.72 -8.13
C GLU A 116 10.41 7.69 -9.10
N GLN A 117 10.80 6.56 -9.70
CA GLN A 117 11.41 6.58 -11.05
C GLN A 117 11.41 5.21 -11.69
N LEU A 118 10.52 5.05 -12.68
CA LEU A 118 10.04 3.79 -13.22
C LEU A 118 11.17 2.78 -13.45
N ALA A 119 12.23 3.15 -14.17
CA ALA A 119 13.26 2.21 -14.59
C ALA A 119 14.16 1.69 -13.45
N ILE A 120 14.38 2.48 -12.40
CA ILE A 120 15.28 2.10 -11.29
C ILE A 120 14.57 1.19 -10.29
N VAL A 121 13.24 1.30 -10.17
CA VAL A 121 12.44 0.49 -9.23
C VAL A 121 12.58 -1.00 -9.51
N VAL A 122 12.30 -1.41 -10.74
CA VAL A 122 12.24 -2.82 -11.14
C VAL A 122 13.57 -3.51 -10.86
N ARG A 123 14.68 -2.85 -11.23
CA ARG A 123 16.03 -3.35 -10.98
C ARG A 123 16.33 -3.47 -9.49
N ARG A 124 16.12 -2.41 -8.71
CA ARG A 124 16.48 -2.38 -7.28
C ARG A 124 15.66 -3.35 -6.43
N VAL A 125 14.39 -3.54 -6.76
CA VAL A 125 13.48 -4.50 -6.11
C VAL A 125 13.85 -5.94 -6.44
N ASN A 126 14.35 -6.21 -7.65
CA ASN A 126 14.76 -7.56 -8.07
C ASN A 126 16.17 -7.94 -7.58
N ASP A 127 17.07 -6.95 -7.41
CA ASP A 127 18.45 -7.14 -6.91
C ASP A 127 18.53 -7.48 -5.39
N ARG A 128 17.44 -7.30 -4.62
CA ARG A 128 17.36 -7.52 -3.16
C ARG A 128 16.25 -8.52 -2.82
N ARG A 129 16.63 -9.75 -2.48
CA ARG A 129 15.70 -10.88 -2.21
C ARG A 129 16.08 -11.73 -0.99
N ASP A 130 17.22 -11.44 -0.39
CA ASP A 130 17.84 -12.15 0.74
C ASP A 130 17.18 -11.90 2.09
N HIS A 131 16.39 -10.81 2.21
CA HIS A 131 15.63 -10.44 3.41
C HIS A 131 14.18 -10.95 3.41
N ILE A 132 13.73 -11.65 2.36
CA ILE A 132 12.33 -12.05 2.19
C ILE A 132 11.97 -13.18 3.19
N PRO A 133 10.91 -13.03 4.02
CA PRO A 133 10.49 -14.05 4.98
C PRO A 133 10.00 -15.35 4.32
N PRO A 134 10.04 -16.50 5.02
CA PRO A 134 9.47 -17.75 4.53
C PRO A 134 7.95 -17.67 4.41
N VAL A 135 7.40 -18.23 3.33
CA VAL A 135 5.96 -18.27 3.07
C VAL A 135 5.26 -19.25 4.01
N LEU A 136 4.38 -18.74 4.86
CA LEU A 136 3.67 -19.54 5.88
C LEU A 136 2.33 -20.13 5.39
N SER A 137 1.84 -19.75 4.20
CA SER A 137 0.61 -20.28 3.61
C SER A 137 0.77 -20.50 2.10
N PRO A 138 0.48 -21.71 1.55
CA PRO A 138 0.59 -21.99 0.12
C PRO A 138 -0.50 -21.29 -0.72
N SER A 139 -1.53 -20.70 -0.09
CA SER A 139 -2.58 -19.93 -0.74
C SER A 139 -2.42 -18.41 -0.59
N ALA A 140 -1.38 -17.93 0.09
CA ALA A 140 -1.08 -16.50 0.14
C ALA A 140 -0.40 -16.09 -1.18
N VAL A 141 -1.11 -15.30 -2.00
CA VAL A 141 -0.60 -14.78 -3.30
C VAL A 141 0.28 -13.54 -3.15
N THR A 142 0.18 -12.83 -2.03
CA THR A 142 1.06 -11.73 -1.64
C THR A 142 1.26 -11.76 -0.13
N PHE A 143 2.31 -11.11 0.36
CA PHE A 143 2.33 -10.71 1.75
C PHE A 143 1.27 -9.63 2.04
N PRO A 144 0.82 -9.48 3.29
CA PRO A 144 0.08 -8.29 3.70
C PRO A 144 0.92 -7.03 3.41
N PHE A 145 0.35 -6.11 2.66
CA PHE A 145 0.96 -4.81 2.38
C PHE A 145 0.06 -3.67 2.85
N ASP A 146 0.61 -2.47 3.00
CA ASP A 146 -0.14 -1.23 3.14
C ASP A 146 0.42 -0.15 2.21
N ILE A 147 -0.43 0.81 1.86
CA ILE A 147 -0.06 1.96 1.04
C ILE A 147 -0.43 3.22 1.84
N THR A 148 0.56 4.06 2.10
CA THR A 148 0.41 5.27 2.93
C THR A 148 0.97 6.49 2.20
N PHE A 149 0.30 7.64 2.37
CA PHE A 149 0.67 8.90 1.73
C PHE A 149 1.25 9.87 2.76
N SER A 150 2.29 10.61 2.37
CA SER A 150 2.95 11.62 3.21
C SER A 150 2.78 13.01 2.60
N GLY A 151 2.15 13.91 3.37
CA GLY A 151 2.00 15.34 3.08
C GLY A 151 1.90 16.14 4.39
N SER A 152 2.78 17.13 4.59
CA SER A 152 3.06 17.64 5.94
C SER A 152 2.21 18.83 6.39
N SER A 153 1.29 18.55 7.32
CA SER A 153 0.94 19.37 8.50
C SER A 153 0.50 20.85 8.37
N THR A 154 -0.77 21.09 8.71
CA THR A 154 -1.16 22.31 9.46
C THR A 154 -1.87 21.92 10.76
N ARG A 155 -1.44 22.49 11.90
CA ARG A 155 -2.02 22.25 13.23
C ARG A 155 -3.44 22.84 13.34
N GLY A 156 -4.43 22.07 13.79
CA GLY A 156 -5.77 22.60 14.08
C GLY A 156 -6.86 21.57 14.45
N SER A 157 -6.96 21.22 15.74
CA SER A 157 -8.21 20.84 16.45
C SER A 157 -9.25 19.88 15.81
N LEU A 158 -8.87 18.80 15.11
CA LEU A 158 -9.85 17.79 14.63
C LEU A 158 -9.67 16.35 15.15
N GLN A 159 -8.62 16.07 15.93
CA GLN A 159 -8.36 14.72 16.45
C GLN A 159 -9.39 14.22 17.49
N GLY A 160 -10.20 15.11 18.06
CA GLY A 160 -11.27 14.77 19.01
C GLY A 160 -12.58 14.30 18.36
N GLY A 161 -12.89 14.71 17.13
CA GLY A 161 -14.21 14.50 16.53
C GLY A 161 -14.49 13.03 16.17
N LEU A 162 -13.56 12.40 15.45
CA LEU A 162 -13.75 11.03 14.96
C LEU A 162 -13.74 9.98 16.08
N GLN A 163 -13.00 10.22 17.18
CA GLN A 163 -13.05 9.36 18.36
C GLN A 163 -14.38 9.48 19.13
N ALA A 164 -15.03 10.65 19.10
CA ALA A 164 -16.35 10.84 19.73
C ALA A 164 -17.46 10.12 18.94
N VAL A 165 -17.48 10.25 17.61
CA VAL A 165 -18.46 9.58 16.74
C VAL A 165 -18.36 8.05 16.88
N GLY A 166 -17.14 7.49 16.85
CA GLY A 166 -16.93 6.05 17.03
C GLY A 166 -17.40 5.52 18.40
N LYS A 167 -17.20 6.29 19.48
CA LYS A 167 -17.68 5.92 20.82
C LYS A 167 -19.19 6.08 21.02
N MET A 168 -19.86 6.88 20.20
CA MET A 168 -21.31 7.08 20.25
C MET A 168 -22.07 5.96 19.52
N LEU A 169 -21.56 5.52 18.36
CA LEU A 169 -22.15 4.40 17.60
C LEU A 169 -22.07 3.06 18.35
N MET A 170 -21.04 2.84 19.17
CA MET A 170 -20.85 1.61 19.95
C MET A 170 -21.68 1.53 21.25
N LYS A 171 -22.59 2.49 21.50
CA LYS A 171 -23.48 2.49 22.67
C LYS A 171 -24.98 2.34 22.36
N ALA A 172 -25.34 2.17 21.09
CA ALA A 172 -26.72 1.89 20.71
C ALA A 172 -27.04 0.39 20.89
N THR A 173 -27.73 0.03 21.99
CA THR A 173 -28.38 -1.28 22.10
C THR A 173 -29.50 -1.39 21.06
N PRO A 174 -29.61 -2.49 20.30
CA PRO A 174 -30.72 -2.68 19.37
C PRO A 174 -32.05 -2.79 20.13
N PRO A 175 -33.16 -2.28 19.58
CA PRO A 175 -34.48 -2.42 20.20
C PRO A 175 -34.92 -3.90 20.20
N PRO A 176 -35.69 -4.34 21.21
CA PRO A 176 -36.20 -5.71 21.26
C PRO A 176 -37.22 -5.93 20.15
N VAL A 177 -37.01 -6.98 19.35
CA VAL A 177 -38.02 -7.48 18.40
C VAL A 177 -39.13 -8.18 19.18
N LEU A 178 -40.29 -7.53 19.26
CA LEU A 178 -41.57 -8.21 19.44
C LEU A 178 -42.04 -8.69 18.06
N GLY A 179 -42.71 -9.85 18.02
CA GLY A 179 -43.38 -10.38 16.83
C GLY A 179 -44.73 -9.72 16.56
#